data_AF-A0A2R6LK89-F1
#
_entry.id   AF-A0A2R6LK89-F1
#
_cell.length_a   1.000
_cell.length_b   1.000
_cell.length_c   1.000
_cell.angle_alpha   90.00
_cell.angle_beta   90.00
_cell.angle_gamma   90.00
#
_symmetry.space_group_name_H-M   'P 1'
#
loop_
_entity.id
_entity.type
_entity.pdbx_description
1 polymer ?
#
loop_
_entity_poly.entity_id
_entity_poly.type
_entity_poly.pdbx_seq_one_letter_code
_entity_poly.pdbx_strand_id
1 'polypeptide(L)'
;MTQSDTQNTDDRATDLKRRSEIVFVTDAQDCNPNGNPKGENRPRIDPVTQQCVVTDVRLKRYLRDQLDDDDHGIFVKTMGDASSRAALALDRLRDVEEIEKPEDLEQLEDIHREFLNQSSDVRYFGATLSFNKDPEDELHAAVKTQFEGANYTGPVQFSPARSLNAVETNEEYDTLT
;
A
#
# COMPACT_ATOMS: atom_id res chain seq x y z
N MET A 1 -36.66 6.74 31.81
CA MET A 1 -35.38 6.01 31.69
C MET A 1 -35.55 5.00 30.58
N THR A 2 -35.10 5.34 29.38
CA THR A 2 -34.97 4.42 28.26
C THR A 2 -33.59 4.69 27.68
N GLN A 3 -32.70 3.72 27.91
CA GLN A 3 -31.34 3.60 27.40
C GLN A 3 -31.40 3.71 25.86
N SER A 4 -30.85 4.77 25.28
CA SER A 4 -29.53 4.81 24.62
C SER A 4 -29.36 3.75 23.53
N ASP A 5 -29.99 3.97 22.37
CA ASP A 5 -29.52 3.45 21.10
C ASP A 5 -28.34 4.30 20.64
N THR A 6 -27.15 4.01 21.16
CA THR A 6 -25.91 4.53 20.59
C THR A 6 -25.63 3.68 19.35
N GLN A 7 -26.04 4.18 18.19
CA GLN A 7 -25.65 3.59 16.91
C GLN A 7 -24.12 3.58 16.84
N ASN A 8 -23.54 2.39 16.75
CA ASN A 8 -22.12 2.19 16.50
C ASN A 8 -21.83 2.62 15.06
N THR A 9 -21.14 3.75 14.87
CA THR A 9 -20.93 4.41 13.57
C THR A 9 -19.61 4.06 12.90
N ASP A 10 -19.13 2.81 12.95
CA ASP A 10 -17.99 2.39 12.12
C ASP A 10 -18.34 1.25 11.17
N ASP A 11 -19.21 1.58 10.22
CA ASP A 11 -19.65 0.72 9.12
C ASP A 11 -18.80 0.96 7.86
N ARG A 12 -17.47 1.09 8.02
CA ARG A 12 -16.53 1.17 6.88
C ARG A 12 -16.38 -0.15 6.10
N ALA A 13 -17.13 -1.18 6.48
CA ALA A 13 -17.32 -2.38 5.67
C ALA A 13 -18.44 -2.15 4.64
N THR A 14 -18.21 -1.22 3.70
CA THR A 14 -19.14 -1.06 2.59
C THR A 14 -18.94 -2.24 1.63
N ASP A 15 -19.80 -3.26 1.76
CA ASP A 15 -19.84 -4.40 0.86
C ASP A 15 -19.92 -3.91 -0.61
N LEU A 16 -18.86 -4.16 -1.38
CA LEU A 16 -18.76 -3.71 -2.77
C LEU A 16 -19.73 -4.51 -3.63
N LYS A 17 -20.95 -4.01 -3.78
CA LYS A 17 -22.04 -4.72 -4.50
C LYS A 17 -21.79 -4.92 -6.00
N ARG A 18 -20.78 -4.26 -6.58
CA ARG A 18 -20.52 -4.27 -8.02
C ARG A 18 -19.03 -4.31 -8.32
N ARG A 19 -18.65 -5.15 -9.29
CA ARG A 19 -17.35 -5.07 -9.94
C ARG A 19 -17.33 -3.84 -10.86
N SER A 20 -16.25 -3.09 -10.80
CA SER A 20 -16.02 -1.92 -11.65
C SER A 20 -14.72 -2.07 -12.42
N GLU A 21 -14.66 -1.49 -13.61
CA GLU A 21 -13.45 -1.41 -14.42
C GLU A 21 -12.94 0.04 -14.36
N ILE A 22 -11.62 0.23 -14.27
CA ILE A 22 -11.00 1.55 -14.14
C ILE A 22 -9.99 1.73 -15.27
N VAL A 23 -10.09 2.85 -15.98
CA VAL A 23 -9.05 3.30 -16.92
C VAL A 23 -8.30 4.44 -16.25
N PHE A 24 -7.04 4.19 -15.89
CA PHE A 24 -6.17 5.19 -15.27
C PHE A 24 -5.27 5.82 -16.33
N VAL A 25 -5.46 7.11 -16.60
CA VAL A 25 -4.68 7.88 -17.57
C VAL A 25 -3.82 8.88 -16.82
N THR A 26 -2.54 8.91 -17.15
CA THR A 26 -1.59 9.89 -16.62
C THR A 26 -0.78 10.47 -17.78
N ASP A 27 -0.38 11.73 -17.63
CA ASP A 27 0.52 12.42 -18.53
C ASP A 27 1.82 12.74 -17.78
N ALA A 28 2.93 12.75 -18.50
CA ALA A 28 4.24 12.94 -17.93
C ALA A 28 5.15 13.62 -18.96
N GLN A 29 5.71 14.77 -18.60
CA GLN A 29 6.57 15.56 -19.46
C GLN A 29 7.96 15.67 -18.85
N ASP A 30 9.00 15.60 -19.70
CA ASP A 30 10.42 15.80 -19.35
C ASP A 30 10.86 15.04 -18.09
N CYS A 31 10.30 13.83 -17.90
CA CYS A 31 10.56 13.02 -16.73
C CYS A 31 10.69 11.54 -17.08
N ASN A 32 11.16 10.79 -16.10
CA ASN A 32 11.23 9.34 -16.17
C ASN A 32 10.12 8.73 -15.30
N PRO A 33 8.97 8.34 -15.89
CA PRO A 33 7.80 7.94 -15.11
C PRO A 33 7.99 6.61 -14.37
N ASN A 34 8.92 5.77 -14.84
CA ASN A 34 9.24 4.48 -14.23
C ASN A 34 10.63 4.01 -14.64
N GLY A 35 11.63 4.33 -13.83
CA GLY A 35 13.00 3.89 -14.05
C GLY A 35 13.18 2.37 -13.93
N ASN A 36 14.09 1.82 -14.73
CA ASN A 36 14.48 0.43 -14.67
C ASN A 36 15.74 0.26 -13.79
N PRO A 37 15.66 -0.34 -12.60
CA PRO A 37 16.82 -0.56 -11.74
C PRO A 37 17.92 -1.40 -12.39
N LYS A 38 17.56 -2.26 -13.36
CA LYS A 38 18.51 -3.08 -14.13
C LYS A 38 19.06 -2.38 -15.38
N GLY A 39 18.51 -1.24 -15.76
CA GLY A 39 18.85 -0.51 -16.98
C GLY A 39 19.30 0.91 -16.67
N GLU A 40 20.19 1.08 -15.68
CA GLU A 40 20.76 2.39 -15.32
C GLU A 40 19.69 3.45 -15.00
N ASN A 41 18.57 3.01 -14.41
CA ASN A 41 17.40 3.85 -14.14
C ASN A 41 16.74 4.44 -15.40
N ARG A 42 17.07 4.04 -16.63
CA ARG A 42 16.37 4.50 -17.85
C ARG A 42 14.87 4.17 -17.81
N PRO A 43 14.00 4.94 -18.49
CA PRO A 43 12.59 4.59 -18.62
C PRO A 43 12.42 3.16 -19.15
N ARG A 44 11.45 2.43 -18.61
CA ARG A 44 11.12 1.10 -19.12
C ARG A 44 10.45 1.23 -20.48
N ILE A 45 11.06 0.66 -21.51
CA ILE A 45 10.52 0.59 -22.86
C ILE A 45 10.41 -0.88 -23.27
N ASP A 46 9.27 -1.26 -23.81
CA ASP A 46 9.05 -2.58 -24.40
C ASP A 46 9.83 -2.69 -25.72
N PRO A 47 10.75 -3.67 -25.87
CA PRO A 47 11.64 -3.71 -27.02
C PRO A 47 10.93 -4.01 -28.34
N VAL A 48 9.72 -4.58 -28.31
CA VAL A 48 8.96 -4.95 -29.52
C VAL A 48 8.05 -3.80 -29.94
N THR A 49 7.28 -3.24 -29.00
CA THR A 49 6.29 -2.20 -29.31
C THR A 49 6.85 -0.78 -29.23
N GLN A 50 8.03 -0.61 -28.65
CA GLN A 50 8.64 0.69 -28.33
C GLN A 50 7.77 1.57 -27.42
N GLN A 51 6.78 0.99 -26.72
CA GLN A 51 5.95 1.74 -25.77
C GLN A 51 6.64 1.84 -24.41
N CYS A 52 6.49 2.99 -23.76
CA CYS A 52 6.88 3.16 -22.36
C CYS A 52 5.97 2.33 -21.46
N VAL A 53 6.54 1.72 -20.41
CA VAL A 53 5.81 0.87 -19.46
C VAL A 53 5.94 1.41 -18.04
N VAL A 54 4.80 1.77 -17.45
CA VAL A 54 4.71 2.05 -16.00
C VAL A 54 4.13 0.82 -15.31
N THR A 55 4.90 0.23 -14.41
CA THR A 55 4.50 -0.98 -13.71
C THR A 55 3.36 -0.68 -12.74
N ASP A 56 2.50 -1.66 -12.49
CA ASP A 56 1.44 -1.56 -11.49
C ASP A 56 1.99 -1.21 -10.10
N VAL A 57 3.14 -1.78 -9.72
CA VAL A 57 3.85 -1.44 -8.48
C VAL A 57 4.20 0.05 -8.41
N ARG A 58 4.61 0.67 -9.53
CA ARG A 58 4.92 2.10 -9.58
C ARG A 58 3.66 2.95 -9.48
N LEU A 59 2.58 2.58 -10.16
CA LEU A 59 1.28 3.26 -10.04
C LEU A 59 0.75 3.21 -8.61
N LYS A 60 0.76 2.02 -8.00
CA LYS A 60 0.36 1.81 -6.60
C LYS A 60 1.19 2.67 -5.65
N ARG A 61 2.46 2.96 -5.97
CA ARG A 61 3.29 3.86 -5.16
C ARG A 61 2.77 5.29 -5.19
N TYR A 62 2.47 5.85 -6.37
CA TYR A 62 1.88 7.19 -6.46
C TYR A 62 0.57 7.31 -5.67
N LEU A 63 -0.27 6.27 -5.74
CA LEU A 63 -1.52 6.24 -4.96
C LEU A 63 -1.25 6.11 -3.45
N ARG A 64 -0.26 5.32 -3.02
CA ARG A 64 0.12 5.23 -1.60
C ARG A 64 0.67 6.54 -1.07
N ASP A 65 1.53 7.21 -1.85
CA ASP A 65 2.09 8.50 -1.47
C ASP A 65 0.94 9.51 -1.26
N GLN A 66 -0.04 9.56 -2.16
CA GLN A 66 -1.24 10.39 -2.00
C GLN A 66 -2.11 9.97 -0.79
N LEU A 67 -2.30 8.66 -0.55
CA LEU A 67 -3.04 8.18 0.62
C LEU A 67 -2.37 8.56 1.95
N ASP A 68 -1.03 8.60 1.98
CA ASP A 68 -0.26 9.04 3.17
C ASP A 68 -0.41 10.57 3.34
N ASP A 69 -0.31 11.34 2.25
CA ASP A 69 -0.52 12.79 2.25
C ASP A 69 -1.94 13.19 2.73
N ASP A 70 -2.94 12.36 2.41
CA ASP A 70 -4.34 12.53 2.81
C ASP A 70 -4.68 11.90 4.17
N ASP A 71 -3.69 11.38 4.91
CA ASP A 71 -3.82 10.77 6.24
C ASP A 71 -4.81 9.58 6.29
N HIS A 72 -4.79 8.76 5.24
CA HIS A 72 -5.63 7.56 5.14
C HIS A 72 -5.02 6.28 5.74
N GLY A 73 -3.84 6.39 6.36
CA GLY A 73 -3.12 5.28 6.96
C GLY A 73 -2.56 4.31 5.91
N ILE A 74 -1.22 4.21 5.82
CA ILE A 74 -0.54 3.24 4.97
C ILE A 74 0.40 2.34 5.79
N PHE A 75 0.45 1.07 5.41
CA PHE A 75 1.34 0.08 6.02
C PHE A 75 2.67 -0.04 5.25
N VAL A 76 2.62 -0.04 3.92
CA VAL A 76 3.83 -0.20 3.09
C VAL A 76 4.51 1.16 2.91
N LYS A 77 5.31 1.57 3.90
CA LYS A 77 6.14 2.77 3.83
C LYS A 77 7.49 2.49 3.16
N THR A 78 8.06 3.51 2.51
CA THR A 78 9.44 3.44 2.01
C THR A 78 10.37 3.23 3.20
N MET A 79 11.33 2.29 3.09
CA MET A 79 12.24 1.79 4.15
C MET A 79 13.22 2.83 4.75
N GLY A 80 12.75 4.04 5.06
CA GLY A 80 13.52 5.05 5.79
C GLY A 80 13.53 4.79 7.29
N ASP A 81 12.45 4.22 7.83
CA ASP A 81 12.36 3.82 9.24
C ASP A 81 12.57 2.32 9.37
N ALA A 82 13.67 1.96 10.01
CA ALA A 82 14.10 0.58 10.27
C ALA A 82 13.24 -0.11 11.35
N SER A 83 11.92 0.00 11.27
CA SER A 83 10.99 -0.71 12.14
C SER A 83 10.66 -2.09 11.56
N SER A 84 10.48 -3.08 12.44
CA SER A 84 10.05 -4.41 12.01
C SER A 84 8.61 -4.35 11.47
N ARG A 85 8.22 -5.31 10.61
CA ARG A 85 6.83 -5.44 10.15
C ARG A 85 5.84 -5.58 11.32
N ALA A 86 6.26 -6.21 12.42
CA ALA A 86 5.45 -6.36 13.62
C ALA A 86 5.26 -5.02 14.32
N ALA A 87 6.30 -4.19 14.39
CA ALA A 87 6.20 -2.84 14.93
C ALA A 87 5.27 -1.96 14.09
N LEU A 88 5.35 -2.03 12.76
CA LEU A 88 4.44 -1.30 11.86
C LEU A 88 2.98 -1.76 12.00
N ALA A 89 2.74 -3.06 12.17
CA ALA A 89 1.39 -3.58 12.39
C ALA A 89 0.85 -3.13 13.74
N LEU A 90 1.67 -3.18 14.79
CA LEU A 90 1.32 -2.69 16.12
C LEU A 90 1.00 -1.19 16.11
N ASP A 91 1.79 -0.37 15.42
CA ASP A 91 1.56 1.07 15.26
C ASP A 91 0.17 1.34 14.67
N ARG A 92 -0.23 0.58 13.64
CA ARG A 92 -1.58 0.67 13.06
C ARG A 92 -2.69 0.24 14.02
N LEU A 93 -2.45 -0.77 14.85
CA LEU A 93 -3.46 -1.20 15.83
C LEU A 93 -3.61 -0.21 17.00
N ARG A 94 -2.54 0.52 17.33
CA ARG A 94 -2.55 1.59 18.34
C ARG A 94 -3.35 2.83 17.94
N ASP A 95 -3.66 2.97 16.65
CA ASP A 95 -4.59 3.98 16.17
C ASP A 95 -6.06 3.65 16.55
N VAL A 96 -6.33 2.43 17.04
CA VAL A 96 -7.66 1.95 17.46
C VAL A 96 -7.75 1.76 18.97
N GLU A 97 -6.79 1.05 19.57
CA GLU A 97 -6.79 0.69 20.99
C GLU A 97 -5.41 0.88 21.64
N GLU A 98 -5.39 1.19 22.94
CA GLU A 98 -4.14 1.32 23.69
C GLU A 98 -3.52 -0.07 23.96
N ILE A 99 -2.49 -0.44 23.18
CA ILE A 99 -1.83 -1.75 23.26
C ILE A 99 -0.42 -1.56 23.81
N GLU A 100 -0.22 -1.90 25.08
CA GLU A 100 1.08 -1.84 25.75
C GLU A 100 1.68 -3.23 26.00
N LYS A 101 0.85 -4.27 26.08
CA LYS A 101 1.23 -5.65 26.41
C LYS A 101 0.53 -6.67 25.52
N PRO A 102 1.04 -7.92 25.45
CA PRO A 102 0.45 -8.97 24.62
C PRO A 102 -1.04 -9.23 24.90
N GLU A 103 -1.46 -9.16 26.16
CA GLU A 103 -2.84 -9.42 26.57
C GLU A 103 -3.83 -8.36 26.05
N ASP A 104 -3.34 -7.15 25.77
CA ASP A 104 -4.19 -6.06 25.25
C ASP A 104 -4.67 -6.35 23.82
N LEU A 105 -3.99 -7.24 23.08
CA LEU A 105 -4.45 -7.68 21.76
C LEU A 105 -5.77 -8.45 21.83
N GLU A 106 -6.11 -9.05 22.98
CA GLU A 106 -7.38 -9.76 23.18
C GLU A 106 -8.58 -8.81 23.26
N GLN A 107 -8.34 -7.50 23.45
CA GLN A 107 -9.39 -6.48 23.46
C GLN A 107 -9.93 -6.20 22.05
N LEU A 108 -9.16 -6.52 21.01
CA LEU A 108 -9.57 -6.40 19.62
C LEU A 108 -10.40 -7.62 19.20
N GLU A 109 -11.69 -7.42 18.94
CA GLU A 109 -12.58 -8.50 18.50
C GLU A 109 -12.10 -9.18 17.19
N ASP A 110 -11.63 -8.38 16.23
CA ASP A 110 -11.06 -8.83 14.96
C ASP A 110 -9.84 -7.99 14.58
N ILE A 111 -8.68 -8.44 15.07
CA ILE A 111 -7.38 -7.78 14.82
C ILE A 111 -7.07 -7.60 13.33
N HIS A 112 -7.50 -8.53 12.47
CA HIS A 112 -7.26 -8.44 11.03
C HIS A 112 -8.13 -7.35 10.40
N ARG A 113 -9.39 -7.29 10.78
CA ARG A 113 -10.31 -6.24 10.32
C ARG A 113 -9.84 -4.87 10.77
N GLU A 114 -9.44 -4.71 12.04
CA GLU A 114 -8.95 -3.42 12.54
C GLU A 114 -7.65 -3.01 11.87
N PHE A 115 -6.72 -3.94 11.67
CA PHE A 115 -5.52 -3.68 10.88
C PHE A 115 -5.84 -3.20 9.46
N LEU A 116 -6.80 -3.83 8.77
CA LEU A 116 -7.22 -3.42 7.43
C LEU A 116 -7.96 -2.08 7.42
N ASN A 117 -8.71 -1.75 8.47
CA ASN A 117 -9.37 -0.44 8.62
C ASN A 117 -8.35 0.70 8.72
N GLN A 118 -7.20 0.45 9.35
CA GLN A 118 -6.11 1.41 9.53
C GLN A 118 -5.03 1.35 8.43
N SER A 119 -5.07 0.35 7.55
CA SER A 119 -4.08 0.15 6.49
C SER A 119 -4.75 0.21 5.12
N SER A 120 -5.07 1.42 4.66
CA SER A 120 -5.82 1.63 3.42
C SER A 120 -5.12 1.03 2.19
N ASP A 121 -3.79 1.08 2.12
CA ASP A 121 -3.05 0.51 1.00
C ASP A 121 -3.12 -1.02 0.94
N VAL A 122 -3.09 -1.70 2.10
CA VAL A 122 -3.29 -3.15 2.19
C VAL A 122 -4.74 -3.49 1.85
N ARG A 123 -5.69 -2.71 2.36
CA ARG A 123 -7.12 -2.88 2.07
C ARG A 123 -7.42 -2.74 0.58
N TYR A 124 -6.81 -1.78 -0.13
CA TYR A 124 -7.02 -1.57 -1.56
C TYR A 124 -6.25 -2.55 -2.45
N PHE A 125 -4.95 -2.74 -2.20
CA PHE A 125 -4.05 -3.43 -3.14
C PHE A 125 -3.67 -4.83 -2.70
N GLY A 126 -3.92 -5.18 -1.43
CA GLY A 126 -3.45 -6.40 -0.81
C GLY A 126 -1.99 -6.32 -0.39
N ALA A 127 -1.61 -7.23 0.50
CA ALA A 127 -0.23 -7.43 0.92
C ALA A 127 -0.06 -8.84 1.49
N THR A 128 1.11 -9.42 1.29
CA THR A 128 1.56 -10.60 2.05
C THR A 128 2.40 -10.10 3.23
N LEU A 129 1.95 -10.40 4.45
CA LEU A 129 2.67 -10.05 5.66
C LEU A 129 3.72 -11.13 5.94
N SER A 130 4.97 -10.83 5.59
CA SER A 130 6.13 -11.63 6.00
C SER A 130 6.89 -10.91 7.10
N PHE A 131 7.09 -11.58 8.23
CA PHE A 131 7.88 -11.07 9.36
C PHE A 131 9.25 -11.72 9.30
N ASN A 132 10.18 -11.07 8.60
CA ASN A 132 11.51 -11.64 8.31
C ASN A 132 12.49 -11.55 9.47
N LYS A 133 12.20 -10.73 10.49
CA LYS A 133 13.03 -10.54 11.68
C LYS A 133 12.29 -11.11 12.87
N ASP A 134 12.97 -11.95 13.65
CA ASP A 134 12.40 -12.40 14.91
C ASP A 134 12.28 -11.20 15.86
N PRO A 135 11.08 -10.99 16.44
CA PRO A 135 10.84 -9.87 17.30
C PRO A 135 11.71 -9.96 18.56
N GLU A 136 12.27 -8.82 18.95
CA GLU A 136 13.14 -8.71 20.13
C GLU A 136 12.34 -8.60 21.44
N ASP A 137 11.03 -8.38 21.34
CA ASP A 137 10.12 -8.15 22.47
C ASP A 137 8.85 -9.02 22.34
N GLU A 138 8.27 -9.38 23.49
CA GLU A 138 7.11 -10.27 23.61
C GLU A 138 5.87 -9.71 22.92
N LEU A 139 5.66 -8.39 22.95
CA LEU A 139 4.52 -7.76 22.27
C LEU A 139 4.63 -7.91 20.74
N HIS A 140 5.80 -7.63 20.19
CA HIS A 140 6.03 -7.83 18.76
C HIS A 140 5.96 -9.31 18.37
N ALA A 141 6.29 -10.24 19.27
CA ALA A 141 6.10 -11.68 19.07
C ALA A 141 4.62 -12.04 18.98
N ALA A 142 3.80 -11.54 19.91
CA ALA A 142 2.36 -11.74 19.90
C ALA A 142 1.72 -11.19 18.60
N VAL A 143 2.09 -9.97 18.19
CA VAL A 143 1.63 -9.38 16.92
C VAL A 143 2.06 -10.23 15.72
N LYS A 144 3.33 -10.67 15.67
CA LYS A 144 3.80 -11.57 14.60
C LYS A 144 2.95 -12.83 14.52
N THR A 145 2.63 -13.45 15.65
CA THR A 145 1.79 -14.65 15.71
C THR A 145 0.39 -14.40 15.18
N GLN A 146 -0.24 -13.26 15.49
CA GLN A 146 -1.56 -12.92 14.97
C GLN A 146 -1.58 -12.79 13.44
N PHE A 147 -0.50 -12.29 12.84
CA PHE A 147 -0.41 -12.09 11.39
C PHE A 147 0.41 -13.16 10.66
N GLU A 148 0.77 -14.27 11.32
CA GLU A 148 1.61 -15.30 10.73
C GLU A 148 0.89 -15.96 9.54
N GLY A 149 1.50 -15.89 8.36
CA GLY A 149 0.90 -16.40 7.13
C GLY A 149 -0.24 -15.55 6.57
N ALA A 150 -0.52 -14.37 7.13
CA ALA A 150 -1.56 -13.48 6.64
C ALA A 150 -1.26 -13.00 5.22
N ASN A 151 -2.23 -13.22 4.33
CA ASN A 151 -2.16 -12.80 2.93
C ASN A 151 -3.49 -12.16 2.51
N TYR A 152 -3.45 -10.87 2.21
CA TYR A 152 -4.61 -10.11 1.80
C TYR A 152 -4.59 -9.88 0.30
N THR A 153 -5.72 -10.18 -0.35
CA THR A 153 -5.95 -9.80 -1.75
C THR A 153 -6.86 -8.59 -1.78
N GLY A 154 -6.32 -7.44 -2.20
CA GLY A 154 -7.10 -6.21 -2.32
C GLY A 154 -8.01 -6.23 -3.56
N PRO A 155 -9.13 -5.49 -3.55
CA PRO A 155 -10.07 -5.46 -4.67
C PRO A 155 -9.53 -4.69 -5.89
N VAL A 156 -8.52 -3.83 -5.72
CA VAL A 156 -7.98 -3.00 -6.81
C VAL A 156 -6.74 -3.66 -7.41
N GLN A 157 -6.90 -4.18 -8.63
CA GLN A 157 -5.82 -4.82 -9.39
C GLN A 157 -5.54 -4.04 -10.68
N PHE A 158 -4.32 -3.55 -10.84
CA PHE A 158 -3.88 -2.84 -12.03
C PHE A 158 -3.02 -3.73 -12.92
N SER A 159 -3.22 -3.59 -14.23
CA SER A 159 -2.22 -4.02 -15.22
C SER A 159 -1.16 -2.93 -15.38
N PRO A 160 0.06 -3.26 -15.85
CA PRO A 160 1.04 -2.24 -16.24
C PRO A 160 0.43 -1.26 -17.25
N ALA A 161 0.59 0.04 -17.00
CA ALA A 161 0.20 1.07 -17.94
C ALA A 161 1.22 1.18 -19.07
N ARG A 162 0.74 1.53 -20.26
CA ARG A 162 1.54 1.69 -21.47
C ARG A 162 1.28 3.07 -22.09
N SER A 163 2.31 3.67 -22.68
CA SER A 163 2.13 4.86 -23.49
C SER A 163 1.23 4.56 -24.69
N LEU A 164 0.42 5.55 -25.10
CA LEU A 164 -0.45 5.40 -26.27
C LEU A 164 0.37 5.17 -27.56
N ASN A 165 1.49 5.88 -27.68
CA ASN A 165 2.39 5.81 -28.83
C ASN A 165 3.74 5.18 -28.45
N ALA A 166 4.50 4.75 -29.47
CA ALA A 166 5.91 4.45 -29.30
C ALA A 166 6.67 5.70 -28.82
N VAL A 167 7.72 5.48 -28.03
CA VAL A 167 8.55 6.53 -27.44
C VAL A 167 10.01 6.36 -27.84
N GLU A 168 10.76 7.45 -27.80
CA GLU A 168 12.21 7.46 -27.96
C GLU A 168 12.86 8.01 -26.69
N THR A 169 14.03 7.49 -26.35
CA THR A 169 14.81 8.01 -25.22
C THR A 169 15.52 9.28 -25.65
N ASN A 170 15.26 10.38 -24.96
CA ASN A 170 16.09 11.56 -25.06
C ASN A 170 17.23 11.47 -24.03
N GLU A 171 18.48 11.42 -24.50
CA GLU A 171 19.67 11.34 -23.63
C GLU A 171 20.29 12.73 -23.35
N GLU A 172 20.00 13.75 -24.16
CA GLU A 172 20.58 15.08 -24.05
C GLU A 172 19.53 16.19 -24.28
N TYR A 173 19.43 17.12 -23.34
CA TYR A 173 18.78 18.41 -23.58
C TYR A 173 19.89 19.41 -23.96
N ASP A 174 20.15 19.57 -25.25
CA ASP A 174 21.03 20.66 -25.69
C ASP A 174 20.26 21.98 -25.57
N THR A 175 20.64 22.80 -24.60
CA THR A 175 20.04 24.12 -24.37
C THR A 175 20.70 25.21 -25.22
N LEU A 176 21.63 24.84 -26.11
CA LEU A 176 22.31 25.75 -27.05
C LEU A 176 21.58 25.84 -28.39
N THR A 177 20.29 26.17 -28.36
CA THR A 177 19.58 26.79 -29.50
C THR A 177 18.58 27.82 -29.00
#